data_AF-A0A5M3XNP1-F1
#
_entry.id   AF-A0A5M3XNP1-F1
#
_cell.length_a   1.000
_cell.length_b   1.000
_cell.length_c   1.000
_cell.angle_alpha   90.00
_cell.angle_beta   90.00
_cell.angle_gamma   90.00
#
_symmetry.space_group_name_H-M   'P 1'
#
loop_
_entity.id
_entity.type
_entity.pdbx_description
1 polymer ?
#
loop_
_entity_poly.entity_id
_entity_poly.type
_entity_poly.pdbx_seq_one_letter_code
_entity_poly.pdbx_strand_id
1 'polypeptide(L)'
;MRRILGSNYRIYASSKQDFIDNANQIDEDAFTPYLQALKTRPFFLADDRRIHVDAEQPSGRSRHSGFTEDDKSEEKISSVAEELQTVIQRANEWLRQQLLSGTQRGSYGADTIYRQVLSHLAVSDAESTRTVDDLLSDLQQLGDRSARFSELGLAPRVSTDDFARLLDQIKENSRREAALSILAPYIEGQKARFDSLQPVEELIRTFIENVNRYLRDKRIHFTPAKGLRIRSQHGDLLTPAQLSSGERQLVLLLTNCLVARESASLFLIDEPELSLNVKWQRELIKSLLECVRGANVQFILATHSIEMVTRNRSYLAQLVGEHG
;
A
#
# COMPACT_ATOMS: atom_id res chain seq x y z
N MET A 1 4.33 -3.63 35.55
CA MET A 1 3.74 -3.97 36.86
C MET A 1 2.24 -4.18 36.66
N ARG A 2 1.72 -5.37 37.06
CA ARG A 2 0.32 -5.85 37.22
C ARG A 2 -0.65 -5.74 36.00
N ARG A 3 -1.09 -6.86 35.41
CA ARG A 3 -2.18 -7.82 35.80
C ARG A 3 -3.59 -7.20 35.78
N ILE A 4 -4.41 -7.62 34.82
CA ILE A 4 -5.82 -8.01 35.04
C ILE A 4 -6.03 -9.34 34.29
N LEU A 5 -6.69 -10.27 34.96
CA LEU A 5 -6.79 -11.72 34.70
C LEU A 5 -8.06 -12.09 33.90
N GLY A 6 -7.96 -13.19 33.14
CA GLY A 6 -9.10 -13.92 32.56
C GLY A 6 -8.61 -15.15 31.77
N SER A 7 -8.43 -16.27 32.47
CA SER A 7 -8.30 -17.67 32.00
C SER A 7 -7.46 -18.02 30.76
N ASN A 8 -6.25 -18.54 31.06
CA ASN A 8 -5.61 -19.75 30.52
C ASN A 8 -5.40 -19.93 29.01
N TYR A 9 -4.70 -19.03 28.32
CA TYR A 9 -3.68 -19.45 27.35
C TYR A 9 -2.56 -18.42 27.34
N ARG A 10 -1.41 -18.78 27.91
CA ARG A 10 -0.16 -18.02 27.81
C ARG A 10 0.94 -18.99 27.46
N ILE A 11 1.25 -19.10 26.18
CA ILE A 11 2.46 -19.78 25.72
C ILE A 11 3.45 -18.67 25.36
N TYR A 12 4.37 -18.41 26.28
CA TYR A 12 5.63 -17.76 25.94
C TYR A 12 6.62 -18.89 25.63
N ALA A 13 6.89 -19.14 24.36
CA ALA A 13 7.98 -20.05 24.00
C ALA A 13 9.30 -19.29 24.17
N SER A 14 10.04 -19.61 25.23
CA SER A 14 11.41 -19.11 25.48
C SER A 14 12.44 -19.71 24.52
N SER A 15 12.07 -20.79 23.83
CA SER A 15 12.91 -21.48 22.86
C SER A 15 12.08 -22.15 21.76
N LYS A 16 12.72 -22.47 20.63
CA LYS A 16 12.10 -23.18 19.50
C LYS A 16 11.57 -24.58 19.89
N GLN A 17 12.18 -25.21 20.89
CA GLN A 17 11.77 -26.53 21.38
C GLN A 17 10.47 -26.46 22.19
N ASP A 18 10.33 -25.43 23.04
CA ASP A 18 9.11 -25.20 23.83
C ASP A 18 7.87 -24.99 22.95
N PHE A 19 8.04 -24.43 21.75
CA PHE A 19 6.92 -24.26 20.81
C PHE A 19 6.47 -25.59 20.20
N ILE A 20 7.42 -26.46 19.83
CA ILE A 20 7.13 -27.76 19.20
C ILE A 20 6.49 -28.72 20.20
N ASP A 21 7.01 -28.79 21.43
CA ASP A 21 6.49 -29.67 22.47
C ASP A 21 5.06 -29.26 22.91
N ASN A 22 4.77 -27.94 22.89
CA ASN A 22 3.42 -27.46 23.13
C ASN A 22 2.50 -27.69 21.92
N ALA A 23 2.99 -27.53 20.68
CA ALA A 23 2.20 -27.71 19.46
C ALA A 23 1.65 -29.13 19.28
N ASN A 24 2.44 -30.16 19.65
CA ASN A 24 2.01 -31.56 19.61
C ASN A 24 0.95 -31.93 20.67
N GLN A 25 0.66 -31.02 21.62
CA GLN A 25 -0.43 -31.14 22.58
C GLN A 25 -1.63 -30.24 22.26
N ILE A 26 -1.58 -29.48 21.15
CA ILE A 26 -2.70 -28.63 20.72
C ILE A 26 -3.71 -29.52 20.02
N ASP A 27 -4.82 -29.76 20.71
CA ASP A 27 -6.04 -30.27 20.11
C ASP A 27 -6.40 -29.40 18.89
N GLU A 28 -6.70 -29.98 17.72
CA GLU A 28 -7.06 -29.22 16.51
C GLU A 28 -8.25 -28.27 16.80
N ASP A 29 -9.12 -28.68 17.73
CA ASP A 29 -10.25 -27.91 18.24
C ASP A 29 -9.85 -26.67 19.07
N ALA A 30 -8.63 -26.61 19.59
CA ALA A 30 -8.10 -25.45 20.32
C ALA A 30 -7.47 -24.38 19.40
N PHE A 31 -7.09 -24.74 18.17
CA PHE A 31 -6.46 -23.80 17.23
C PHE A 31 -7.46 -22.81 16.63
N THR A 32 -8.67 -23.26 16.31
CA THR A 32 -9.73 -22.41 15.75
C THR A 32 -10.15 -21.30 16.73
N PRO A 33 -10.45 -21.57 18.02
CA PRO A 33 -10.69 -20.55 19.02
C PRO A 33 -9.51 -19.59 19.23
N TYR A 34 -8.27 -20.09 19.13
CA TYR A 34 -7.07 -19.27 19.24
C TYR A 34 -6.98 -18.25 18.08
N LEU A 35 -7.17 -18.68 16.83
CA LEU A 35 -7.19 -17.79 15.68
C LEU A 35 -8.34 -16.77 15.75
N GLN A 36 -9.53 -17.19 16.20
CA GLN A 36 -10.66 -16.28 16.43
C GLN A 36 -10.32 -15.23 17.51
N ALA A 37 -9.61 -15.62 18.57
CA ALA A 37 -9.20 -14.72 19.64
C ALA A 37 -8.15 -13.67 19.17
N LEU A 38 -7.34 -14.00 18.16
CA LEU A 38 -6.39 -13.04 17.56
C LEU A 38 -7.08 -11.89 16.82
N LYS A 39 -8.39 -12.04 16.49
CA LYS A 39 -9.18 -11.05 15.73
C LYS A 39 -8.49 -10.61 14.43
N THR A 40 -7.76 -11.54 13.81
CA THR A 40 -7.10 -11.34 12.51
C THR A 40 -8.01 -11.76 11.37
N ARG A 41 -7.90 -11.11 10.21
CA ARG A 41 -8.52 -11.58 8.98
C ARG A 41 -7.55 -12.53 8.24
N PRO A 42 -7.85 -13.84 8.13
CA PRO A 42 -6.98 -14.76 7.42
C PRO A 42 -7.19 -14.63 5.90
N PHE A 43 -6.08 -14.64 5.18
CA PHE A 43 -5.99 -14.75 3.72
C PHE A 43 -5.20 -16.01 3.41
N PHE A 44 -5.81 -16.97 2.72
CA PHE A 44 -5.15 -18.22 2.32
C PHE A 44 -5.00 -18.26 0.81
N LEU A 45 -3.76 -18.19 0.31
CA LEU A 45 -3.42 -18.45 -1.08
C LEU A 45 -3.06 -19.93 -1.22
N ALA A 46 -3.97 -20.70 -1.80
CA ALA A 46 -3.78 -22.12 -2.05
C ALA A 46 -2.91 -22.39 -3.29
N ASP A 47 -2.50 -23.65 -3.45
CA ASP A 47 -1.78 -24.18 -4.61
C ASP A 47 -2.55 -24.01 -5.95
N ASP A 48 -3.89 -23.95 -5.88
CA ASP A 48 -4.77 -23.63 -7.01
C ASP A 48 -4.73 -22.14 -7.44
N ARG A 49 -3.92 -21.34 -6.74
CA ARG A 49 -3.64 -19.90 -6.97
C ARG A 49 -4.82 -18.98 -6.72
N ARG A 50 -5.79 -19.42 -5.92
CA ARG A 50 -6.90 -18.59 -5.44
C ARG A 50 -6.67 -18.12 -4.03
N ILE A 51 -7.16 -16.92 -3.71
CA ILE A 51 -7.12 -16.36 -2.37
C ILE A 51 -8.48 -16.56 -1.70
N HIS A 52 -8.49 -17.36 -0.65
CA HIS A 52 -9.62 -17.55 0.25
C HIS A 52 -9.53 -16.56 1.41
N VAL A 53 -10.64 -15.87 1.70
CA VAL A 53 -10.73 -14.90 2.79
C VAL A 53 -11.95 -15.24 3.63
N ASP A 54 -11.77 -15.39 4.94
CA ASP A 54 -12.87 -15.51 5.90
C ASP A 54 -13.47 -14.13 6.16
N ALA A 55 -14.24 -13.64 5.20
CA ALA A 55 -15.19 -12.56 5.39
C ALA A 55 -16.45 -12.95 4.62
N GLU A 56 -17.63 -12.71 5.21
CA GLU A 56 -18.94 -13.01 4.60
C GLU A 56 -18.92 -12.71 3.10
N GLN A 57 -18.94 -13.78 2.30
CA GLN A 57 -19.08 -13.62 0.86
C GLN A 57 -20.48 -13.05 0.59
N PRO A 58 -20.62 -12.06 -0.30
CA PRO A 58 -21.92 -11.78 -0.87
C PRO A 58 -22.38 -13.07 -1.54
N SER A 59 -23.49 -13.61 -1.04
CA SER A 59 -24.15 -14.83 -1.46
C SER A 59 -24.05 -15.14 -2.96
N GLY A 60 -23.59 -16.36 -3.30
CA GLY A 60 -24.02 -17.03 -4.53
C GLY A 60 -22.94 -17.49 -5.49
N ARG A 61 -22.01 -18.38 -5.07
CA ARG A 61 -21.41 -19.34 -6.01
C ARG A 61 -21.31 -20.72 -5.37
N SER A 62 -22.34 -21.54 -5.63
CA SER A 62 -22.36 -22.97 -5.34
C SER A 62 -21.34 -23.68 -6.23
N ARG A 63 -20.41 -24.44 -5.63
CA ARG A 63 -19.41 -25.23 -6.35
C ARG A 63 -20.06 -26.51 -6.88
N HIS A 64 -20.27 -26.59 -8.19
CA HIS A 64 -20.57 -27.87 -8.85
C HIS A 64 -19.27 -28.63 -9.09
N SER A 65 -19.21 -29.86 -8.58
CA SER A 65 -18.12 -30.82 -8.77
C SER A 65 -18.43 -31.69 -9.97
N GLY A 66 -17.66 -31.54 -11.04
CA GLY A 66 -17.62 -32.45 -12.18
C GLY A 66 -16.77 -31.85 -13.31
N PHE A 67 -16.14 -32.71 -14.10
CA PHE A 67 -15.57 -32.45 -15.44
C PHE A 67 -14.04 -32.35 -15.60
N THR A 68 -13.66 -32.72 -16.82
CA THR A 68 -12.47 -33.44 -17.30
C THR A 68 -11.21 -32.59 -17.46
N GLU A 69 -10.05 -33.24 -17.60
CA GLU A 69 -8.72 -32.65 -17.36
C GLU A 69 -8.23 -31.61 -18.39
N ASP A 70 -8.73 -31.60 -19.63
CA ASP A 70 -8.27 -30.67 -20.68
C ASP A 70 -8.95 -29.28 -20.65
N ASP A 71 -10.13 -29.13 -20.02
CA ASP A 71 -10.83 -27.83 -19.88
C ASP A 71 -10.35 -27.00 -18.66
N LYS A 72 -9.56 -27.62 -17.77
CA LYS A 72 -9.16 -27.03 -16.49
C LYS A 72 -8.21 -25.84 -16.63
N SER A 73 -7.42 -25.75 -17.69
CA SER A 73 -6.41 -24.68 -17.83
C SER A 73 -7.01 -23.33 -18.23
N GLU A 74 -7.96 -23.31 -19.17
CA GLU A 74 -8.60 -22.06 -19.60
C GLU A 74 -9.58 -21.54 -18.52
N GLU A 75 -10.34 -22.42 -17.87
CA GLU A 75 -11.19 -22.04 -16.73
C GLU A 75 -10.39 -21.52 -15.53
N LYS A 76 -9.25 -22.13 -15.19
CA LYS A 76 -8.36 -21.64 -14.13
C LYS A 76 -7.79 -20.26 -14.46
N ILE A 77 -7.39 -20.03 -15.70
CA ILE A 77 -6.89 -18.74 -16.19
C ILE A 77 -7.99 -17.66 -16.09
N SER A 78 -9.22 -17.99 -16.50
CA SER A 78 -10.37 -17.07 -16.37
C SER A 78 -10.66 -16.76 -14.91
N SER A 79 -10.66 -17.77 -14.04
CA SER A 79 -10.95 -17.62 -12.61
C SER A 79 -9.97 -16.68 -11.90
N VAL A 80 -8.66 -16.82 -12.12
CA VAL A 80 -7.65 -15.95 -11.47
C VAL A 80 -7.71 -14.53 -12.04
N ALA A 81 -8.01 -14.38 -13.34
CA ALA A 81 -8.17 -13.06 -13.95
C ALA A 81 -9.41 -12.32 -13.42
N GLU A 82 -10.53 -13.02 -13.22
CA GLU A 82 -11.75 -12.49 -12.59
C GLU A 82 -11.52 -12.09 -11.14
N GLU A 83 -10.81 -12.92 -10.38
CA GLU A 83 -10.44 -12.62 -9.00
C GLU A 83 -9.55 -11.37 -8.94
N LEU A 84 -8.54 -11.28 -9.80
CA LEU A 84 -7.68 -10.11 -9.90
C LEU A 84 -8.47 -8.85 -10.31
N GLN A 85 -9.45 -8.95 -11.21
CA GLN A 85 -10.34 -7.83 -11.50
C GLN A 85 -11.11 -7.36 -10.26
N THR A 86 -11.65 -8.31 -9.50
CA THR A 86 -12.41 -8.02 -8.29
C THR A 86 -11.53 -7.34 -7.23
N VAL A 87 -10.31 -7.84 -7.03
CA VAL A 87 -9.37 -7.28 -6.05
C VAL A 87 -8.87 -5.90 -6.49
N ILE A 88 -8.62 -5.67 -7.78
CA ILE A 88 -8.30 -4.34 -8.31
C ILE A 88 -9.45 -3.35 -8.04
N GLN A 89 -10.70 -3.78 -8.18
CA GLN A 89 -11.85 -2.93 -7.87
C GLN A 89 -11.89 -2.55 -6.40
N ARG A 90 -11.74 -3.53 -5.48
CA ARG A 90 -11.68 -3.26 -4.03
C ARG A 90 -10.51 -2.34 -3.67
N ALA A 91 -9.34 -2.56 -4.27
CA ALA A 91 -8.18 -1.69 -4.08
C ALA A 91 -8.46 -0.24 -4.55
N ASN A 92 -9.19 -0.06 -5.65
CA ASN A 92 -9.57 1.26 -6.13
C ASN A 92 -10.55 1.96 -5.19
N GLU A 93 -11.54 1.24 -4.67
CA GLU A 93 -12.49 1.76 -3.68
C GLU A 93 -11.77 2.15 -2.39
N TRP A 94 -10.89 1.27 -1.91
CA TRP A 94 -10.05 1.50 -0.74
C TRP A 94 -9.15 2.73 -0.89
N LEU A 95 -8.38 2.82 -2.00
CA LEU A 95 -7.52 3.98 -2.28
C LEU A 95 -8.32 5.27 -2.36
N ARG A 96 -9.52 5.26 -2.93
CA ARG A 96 -10.40 6.44 -2.95
C ARG A 96 -10.82 6.86 -1.55
N GLN A 97 -11.17 5.93 -0.67
CA GLN A 97 -11.51 6.23 0.73
C GLN A 97 -10.32 6.82 1.50
N GLN A 98 -9.11 6.28 1.30
CA GLN A 98 -7.89 6.84 1.88
C GLN A 98 -7.61 8.26 1.39
N LEU A 99 -7.79 8.51 0.08
CA LEU A 99 -7.62 9.84 -0.50
C LEU A 99 -8.65 10.84 0.03
N LEU A 100 -9.93 10.46 0.14
CA LEU A 100 -10.97 11.31 0.72
C LEU A 100 -10.68 11.64 2.19
N SER A 101 -10.17 10.69 2.95
CA SER A 101 -9.76 10.90 4.35
C SER A 101 -8.55 11.84 4.45
N GLY A 102 -7.59 11.73 3.51
CA GLY A 102 -6.42 12.60 3.42
C GLY A 102 -6.77 14.02 2.97
N THR A 103 -7.74 14.18 2.07
CA THR A 103 -8.22 15.50 1.64
C THR A 103 -9.09 16.16 2.69
N GLN A 104 -9.94 15.44 3.44
CA GLN A 104 -10.70 16.04 4.55
C GLN A 104 -9.77 16.60 5.64
N ARG A 105 -8.65 15.93 5.93
CA ARG A 105 -7.62 16.45 6.83
C ARG A 105 -6.90 17.69 6.27
N GLY A 106 -6.82 17.82 4.94
CA GLY A 106 -6.17 18.95 4.24
C GLY A 106 -7.12 20.03 3.71
N SER A 107 -8.45 19.84 3.77
CA SER A 107 -9.47 20.72 3.15
C SER A 107 -9.79 21.96 3.99
N TYR A 108 -8.89 22.33 4.89
CA TYR A 108 -8.89 23.63 5.54
C TYR A 108 -8.36 24.75 4.62
N GLY A 109 -7.72 24.39 3.50
CA GLY A 109 -6.85 25.23 2.67
C GLY A 109 -7.27 26.68 2.42
N ALA A 110 -8.38 26.96 1.71
CA ALA A 110 -8.65 28.34 1.29
C ALA A 110 -9.08 29.24 2.48
N ASP A 111 -10.02 28.78 3.30
CA ASP A 111 -10.53 29.55 4.44
C ASP A 111 -9.42 29.78 5.48
N THR A 112 -8.57 28.79 5.76
CA THR A 112 -7.42 29.00 6.65
C THR A 112 -6.36 29.89 6.04
N ILE A 113 -6.07 29.81 4.74
CA ILE A 113 -5.13 30.72 4.08
C ILE A 113 -5.66 32.15 4.19
N TYR A 114 -6.92 32.40 3.85
CA TYR A 114 -7.49 33.76 3.97
C TYR A 114 -7.55 34.23 5.42
N ARG A 115 -7.89 33.37 6.38
CA ARG A 115 -7.84 33.73 7.82
C ARG A 115 -6.42 34.00 8.29
N GLN A 116 -5.43 33.24 7.84
CA GLN A 116 -4.02 33.46 8.19
C GLN A 116 -3.54 34.78 7.59
N VAL A 117 -3.84 35.05 6.31
CA VAL A 117 -3.54 36.33 5.66
C VAL A 117 -4.20 37.48 6.42
N LEU A 118 -5.51 37.39 6.71
CA LEU A 118 -6.23 38.41 7.47
C LEU A 118 -5.68 38.60 8.89
N SER A 119 -5.28 37.51 9.56
CA SER A 119 -4.66 37.59 10.88
C SER A 119 -3.29 38.27 10.83
N HIS A 120 -2.51 38.00 9.79
CA HIS A 120 -1.19 38.61 9.60
C HIS A 120 -1.32 40.10 9.27
N LEU A 121 -2.32 40.48 8.46
CA LEU A 121 -2.61 41.87 8.14
C LEU A 121 -3.22 42.64 9.33
N ALA A 122 -3.94 41.95 10.23
CA ALA A 122 -4.51 42.55 11.43
C ALA A 122 -3.47 42.77 12.55
N VAL A 123 -2.44 41.92 12.62
CA VAL A 123 -1.32 42.04 13.57
C VAL A 123 -0.18 42.80 12.88
N SER A 124 -0.38 44.11 12.69
CA SER A 124 0.47 45.01 11.90
C SER A 124 1.89 45.28 12.45
N ASP A 125 2.34 44.61 13.52
CA ASP A 125 3.59 44.95 14.23
C ASP A 125 4.61 43.80 14.36
N ALA A 126 4.37 42.63 13.77
CA ALA A 126 5.38 41.58 13.74
C ALA A 126 6.31 41.77 12.54
N GLU A 127 7.51 42.33 12.76
CA GLU A 127 8.60 42.28 11.77
C GLU A 127 8.74 40.83 11.26
N SER A 128 8.39 40.58 9.99
CA SER A 128 8.57 39.26 9.41
C SER A 128 10.08 39.04 9.23
N THR A 129 10.66 38.15 10.04
CA THR A 129 12.07 37.74 9.91
C THR A 129 12.37 36.96 8.62
N ARG A 130 11.35 36.61 7.84
CA ARG A 130 11.50 35.90 6.56
C ARG A 130 11.83 36.86 5.43
N THR A 131 12.82 36.50 4.64
CA THR A 131 13.23 37.24 3.44
C THR A 131 12.53 36.71 2.18
N VAL A 132 12.63 37.47 1.09
CA VAL A 132 12.17 37.02 -0.24
C VAL A 132 12.94 35.77 -0.67
N ASP A 133 14.23 35.70 -0.36
CA ASP A 133 15.08 34.54 -0.69
C ASP A 133 14.63 33.28 0.04
N ASP A 134 14.22 33.40 1.31
CA ASP A 134 13.64 32.28 2.06
C ASP A 134 12.36 31.75 1.42
N LEU A 135 11.47 32.66 0.96
CA LEU A 135 10.24 32.25 0.28
C LEU A 135 10.49 31.63 -1.10
N LEU A 136 11.48 32.12 -1.84
CA LEU A 136 11.88 31.53 -3.11
C LEU A 136 12.41 30.11 -2.90
N SER A 137 13.23 29.90 -1.86
CA SER A 137 13.70 28.56 -1.48
C SER A 137 12.54 27.63 -1.11
N ASP A 138 11.61 28.12 -0.29
CA ASP A 138 10.42 27.38 0.11
C ASP A 138 9.51 27.03 -1.08
N LEU A 139 9.34 27.96 -2.03
CA LEU A 139 8.59 27.73 -3.26
C LEU A 139 9.27 26.69 -4.13
N GLN A 140 10.59 26.72 -4.28
CA GLN A 140 11.33 25.70 -5.03
C GLN A 140 11.14 24.30 -4.43
N GLN A 141 11.32 24.16 -3.11
CA GLN A 141 11.07 22.90 -2.41
C GLN A 141 9.62 22.42 -2.59
N LEU A 142 8.65 23.34 -2.52
CA LEU A 142 7.25 23.05 -2.76
C LEU A 142 7.00 22.60 -4.21
N GLY A 143 7.65 23.23 -5.18
CA GLY A 143 7.60 22.88 -6.60
C GLY A 143 8.09 21.47 -6.87
N ASP A 144 9.28 21.12 -6.35
CA ASP A 144 9.86 19.78 -6.47
C ASP A 144 8.98 18.72 -5.82
N ARG A 145 8.49 19.01 -4.61
CA ARG A 145 7.57 18.13 -3.90
C ARG A 145 6.27 17.94 -4.68
N SER A 146 5.68 19.01 -5.20
CA SER A 146 4.41 18.98 -5.95
C SER A 146 4.49 18.11 -7.20
N ALA A 147 5.66 18.01 -7.85
CA ALA A 147 5.86 17.17 -9.02
C ALA A 147 5.55 15.69 -8.71
N ARG A 148 6.01 15.18 -7.56
CA ARG A 148 5.73 13.81 -7.11
C ARG A 148 4.24 13.53 -6.94
N PHE A 149 3.50 14.45 -6.34
CA PHE A 149 2.05 14.32 -6.17
C PHE A 149 1.31 14.45 -7.51
N SER A 150 1.81 15.29 -8.42
CA SER A 150 1.25 15.51 -9.75
C SER A 150 1.38 14.29 -10.65
N GLU A 151 2.48 13.53 -10.57
CA GLU A 151 2.66 12.28 -11.32
C GLU A 151 1.54 11.26 -11.07
N LEU A 152 1.10 11.17 -9.81
CA LEU A 152 0.00 10.30 -9.40
C LEU A 152 -1.38 10.98 -9.53
N GLY A 153 -1.43 12.23 -9.96
CA GLY A 153 -2.66 13.02 -10.08
C GLY A 153 -3.32 13.37 -8.74
N LEU A 154 -2.56 13.38 -7.64
CA LEU A 154 -3.07 13.67 -6.29
C LEU A 154 -3.22 15.17 -6.03
N ALA A 155 -2.36 15.99 -6.64
CA ALA A 155 -2.40 17.44 -6.54
C ALA A 155 -1.80 18.08 -7.80
N PRO A 156 -2.19 19.32 -8.14
CA PRO A 156 -1.58 20.04 -9.26
C PRO A 156 -0.11 20.38 -8.96
N ARG A 157 0.70 20.44 -10.02
CA ARG A 157 2.05 20.96 -9.94
C ARG A 157 2.04 22.47 -9.64
N VAL A 158 2.91 22.91 -8.75
CA VAL A 158 3.13 24.33 -8.45
C VAL A 158 4.20 24.87 -9.40
N SER A 159 3.86 25.88 -10.20
CA SER A 159 4.82 26.59 -11.07
C SER A 159 5.60 27.60 -10.23
N THR A 160 6.89 27.37 -10.03
CA THR A 160 7.75 28.24 -9.20
C THR A 160 8.33 29.41 -9.98
N ASP A 161 8.53 29.23 -11.29
CA ASP A 161 9.19 30.22 -12.16
C ASP A 161 8.35 31.50 -12.28
N ASP A 162 7.03 31.35 -12.34
CA ASP A 162 6.11 32.50 -12.44
C ASP A 162 6.13 33.33 -11.15
N PHE A 163 6.14 32.68 -9.98
CA PHE A 163 6.27 33.39 -8.69
C PHE A 163 7.60 34.13 -8.60
N ALA A 164 8.71 33.49 -8.99
CA ALA A 164 10.03 34.11 -8.94
C ALA A 164 10.10 35.36 -9.84
N ARG A 165 9.58 35.28 -11.07
CA ARG A 165 9.54 36.42 -11.99
C ARG A 165 8.67 37.56 -11.46
N LEU A 166 7.51 37.25 -10.89
CA LEU A 166 6.61 38.27 -10.34
C LEU A 166 7.20 38.95 -9.11
N LEU A 167 7.88 38.22 -8.23
CA LEU A 167 8.54 38.77 -7.06
C LEU A 167 9.71 39.70 -7.43
N ASP A 168 10.49 39.35 -8.45
CA ASP A 168 11.62 40.17 -8.93
C ASP A 168 11.16 41.51 -9.52
N GLN A 169 9.97 41.56 -10.12
CA GLN A 169 9.38 42.79 -10.67
C GLN A 169 8.94 43.79 -9.59
N ILE A 170 8.73 43.35 -8.35
CA ILE A 170 8.32 44.21 -7.25
C ILE A 170 9.57 44.94 -6.72
N LYS A 171 9.74 46.21 -7.11
CA LYS A 171 10.89 47.03 -6.69
C LYS A 171 10.68 47.77 -5.37
N GLU A 172 9.43 48.04 -5.00
CA GLU A 172 9.06 48.82 -3.82
C GLU A 172 9.03 47.91 -2.57
N ASN A 173 9.74 48.28 -1.51
CA ASN A 173 9.89 47.45 -0.30
C ASN A 173 8.55 47.18 0.40
N SER A 174 7.68 48.18 0.52
CA SER A 174 6.33 48.04 1.09
C SER A 174 5.49 46.98 0.35
N ARG A 175 5.60 46.92 -0.97
CA ARG A 175 4.91 45.92 -1.81
C ARG A 175 5.56 44.55 -1.70
N ARG A 176 6.87 44.48 -1.49
CA ARG A 176 7.56 43.20 -1.21
C ARG A 176 7.08 42.63 0.11
N GLU A 177 7.03 43.42 1.18
CA GLU A 177 6.51 43.01 2.48
C GLU A 177 5.05 42.54 2.39
N ALA A 178 4.21 43.27 1.65
CA ALA A 178 2.84 42.82 1.39
C ALA A 178 2.80 41.47 0.64
N ALA A 179 3.63 41.28 -0.39
CA ALA A 179 3.72 40.00 -1.10
C ALA A 179 4.19 38.86 -0.18
N LEU A 180 5.18 39.11 0.69
CA LEU A 180 5.65 38.14 1.69
C LEU A 180 4.52 37.71 2.64
N SER A 181 3.75 38.68 3.14
CA SER A 181 2.63 38.44 4.07
C SER A 181 1.52 37.57 3.48
N ILE A 182 1.38 37.55 2.15
CA ILE A 182 0.38 36.76 1.42
C ILE A 182 0.94 35.39 1.02
N LEU A 183 2.17 35.34 0.51
CA LEU A 183 2.77 34.12 0.00
C LEU A 183 3.16 33.15 1.11
N ALA A 184 3.62 33.64 2.27
CA ALA A 184 4.01 32.76 3.37
C ALA A 184 2.86 31.86 3.85
N PRO A 185 1.65 32.38 4.17
CA PRO A 185 0.49 31.55 4.50
C PRO A 185 0.08 30.59 3.38
N TYR A 186 0.16 31.03 2.11
CA TYR A 186 -0.16 30.17 0.97
C TYR A 186 0.78 28.96 0.89
N ILE A 187 2.10 29.19 0.97
CA ILE A 187 3.12 28.14 0.94
C ILE A 187 2.90 27.17 2.09
N GLU A 188 2.67 27.67 3.30
CA GLU A 188 2.42 26.86 4.49
C GLU A 188 1.16 25.99 4.33
N GLY A 189 0.09 26.57 3.78
CA GLY A 189 -1.13 25.83 3.46
C GLY A 189 -0.90 24.71 2.44
N GLN A 190 -0.08 24.93 1.41
CA GLN A 190 0.27 23.88 0.45
C GLN A 190 1.18 22.81 1.08
N LYS A 191 2.15 23.18 1.90
CA LYS A 191 3.01 22.24 2.65
C LYS A 191 2.16 21.31 3.52
N ALA A 192 1.27 21.87 4.33
CA ALA A 192 0.35 21.11 5.19
C ALA A 192 -0.56 20.16 4.38
N ARG A 193 -1.05 20.60 3.22
CA ARG A 193 -1.83 19.74 2.32
C ARG A 193 -1.01 18.57 1.75
N PHE A 194 0.24 18.81 1.36
CA PHE A 194 1.11 17.71 0.90
C PHE A 194 1.48 16.77 2.04
N ASP A 195 1.70 17.29 3.26
CA ASP A 195 1.93 16.47 4.45
C ASP A 195 0.73 15.53 4.72
N SER A 196 -0.50 16.03 4.58
CA SER A 196 -1.70 15.22 4.80
C SER A 196 -1.89 14.11 3.75
N LEU A 197 -1.39 14.32 2.53
CA LEU A 197 -1.46 13.36 1.42
C LEU A 197 -0.26 12.41 1.35
N GLN A 198 0.86 12.76 1.99
CA GLN A 198 2.12 12.02 1.91
C GLN A 198 1.98 10.53 2.28
N PRO A 199 1.26 10.13 3.35
CA PRO A 199 1.13 8.71 3.68
C PRO A 199 0.48 7.88 2.56
N VAL A 200 -0.51 8.45 1.86
CA VAL A 200 -1.22 7.76 0.78
C VAL A 200 -0.37 7.79 -0.50
N GLU A 201 0.34 8.89 -0.76
CA GLU A 201 1.30 9.00 -1.87
C GLU A 201 2.38 7.93 -1.79
N GLU A 202 3.03 7.81 -0.64
CA GLU A 202 4.11 6.84 -0.40
C GLU A 202 3.61 5.41 -0.55
N LEU A 203 2.40 5.14 -0.06
CA LEU A 203 1.76 3.85 -0.15
C LEU A 203 1.45 3.45 -1.60
N ILE A 204 0.83 4.35 -2.38
CA ILE A 204 0.54 4.11 -3.80
C ILE A 204 1.84 3.92 -4.58
N ARG A 205 2.84 4.77 -4.33
CA ARG A 205 4.12 4.71 -5.03
C ARG A 205 4.85 3.40 -4.72
N THR A 206 4.96 3.03 -3.45
CA THR A 206 5.60 1.78 -3.01
C THR A 206 4.92 0.57 -3.65
N PHE A 207 3.59 0.55 -3.70
CA PHE A 207 2.83 -0.52 -4.36
C PHE A 207 3.11 -0.58 -5.87
N ILE A 208 2.99 0.55 -6.58
CA ILE A 208 3.22 0.62 -8.03
C ILE A 208 4.65 0.20 -8.39
N GLU A 209 5.65 0.70 -7.66
CA GLU A 209 7.05 0.35 -7.87
C GLU A 209 7.29 -1.14 -7.64
N ASN A 210 6.73 -1.71 -6.56
CA ASN A 210 6.87 -3.13 -6.29
C ASN A 210 6.23 -4.00 -7.37
N VAL A 211 4.99 -3.70 -7.78
CA VAL A 211 4.33 -4.47 -8.83
C VAL A 211 5.07 -4.34 -10.18
N ASN A 212 5.46 -3.13 -10.57
CA ASN A 212 6.10 -2.89 -11.86
C ASN A 212 7.50 -3.52 -11.97
N ARG A 213 8.17 -3.87 -10.88
CA ARG A 213 9.43 -4.67 -10.92
C ARG A 213 9.22 -6.07 -11.52
N TYR A 214 8.00 -6.58 -11.45
CA TYR A 214 7.63 -7.91 -11.94
C TYR A 214 6.99 -7.89 -13.34
N LEU A 215 6.76 -6.71 -13.93
CA LEU A 215 6.19 -6.58 -15.26
C LEU A 215 7.29 -6.15 -16.23
N ARG A 216 7.37 -6.77 -17.41
CA ARG A 216 8.36 -6.42 -18.45
C ARG A 216 7.80 -5.38 -19.42
N ASP A 217 6.89 -5.83 -20.28
CA ASP A 217 6.33 -5.02 -21.38
C ASP A 217 4.97 -4.39 -21.01
N LYS A 218 4.68 -4.38 -19.70
CA LYS A 218 3.41 -3.95 -19.12
C LYS A 218 3.70 -3.15 -17.86
N ARG A 219 2.81 -2.23 -17.52
CA ARG A 219 2.91 -1.44 -16.28
C ARG A 219 1.55 -1.18 -15.67
N ILE A 220 1.51 -1.16 -14.35
CA ILE A 220 0.39 -0.65 -13.58
C ILE A 220 0.63 0.82 -13.28
N HIS A 221 -0.42 1.60 -13.48
CA HIS A 221 -0.49 3.02 -13.14
C HIS A 221 -1.72 3.28 -12.29
N PHE A 222 -1.65 4.31 -11.47
CA PHE A 222 -2.78 4.80 -10.69
C PHE A 222 -3.06 6.26 -11.04
N THR A 223 -4.34 6.60 -11.13
CA THR A 223 -4.81 7.99 -10.99
C THR A 223 -6.09 7.99 -10.17
N PRO A 224 -6.40 9.02 -9.35
CA PRO A 224 -7.65 9.09 -8.59
C PRO A 224 -8.91 8.93 -9.46
N ALA A 225 -8.88 9.49 -10.67
CA ALA A 225 -10.01 9.43 -11.60
C ALA A 225 -10.25 8.01 -12.13
N LYS A 226 -9.18 7.32 -12.57
CA LYS A 226 -9.32 6.02 -13.29
C LYS A 226 -9.06 4.80 -12.41
N GLY A 227 -8.46 4.98 -11.24
CA GLY A 227 -7.93 3.90 -10.39
C GLY A 227 -6.65 3.26 -10.98
N LEU A 228 -6.33 2.09 -10.44
CA LEU A 228 -5.31 1.16 -10.93
C LEU A 228 -5.69 0.64 -12.32
N ARG A 229 -4.77 0.79 -13.27
CA ARG A 229 -4.91 0.36 -14.66
C ARG A 229 -3.63 -0.29 -15.14
N ILE A 230 -3.76 -1.37 -15.90
CA ILE A 230 -2.65 -2.07 -16.54
C ILE A 230 -2.54 -1.54 -17.97
N ARG A 231 -1.34 -1.17 -18.41
CA ARG A 231 -1.06 -0.73 -19.78
C ARG A 231 0.06 -1.54 -20.42
N SER A 232 -0.02 -1.72 -21.74
CA SER A 232 1.10 -2.24 -22.54
C SER A 232 2.19 -1.16 -22.68
N GLN A 233 3.38 -1.57 -23.12
CA GLN A 233 4.46 -0.66 -23.51
C GLN A 233 4.06 0.32 -24.62
N HIS A 234 3.04 -0.02 -25.43
CA HIS A 234 2.50 0.82 -26.49
C HIS A 234 1.38 1.77 -26.01
N GLY A 235 0.99 1.67 -24.73
CA GLY A 235 -0.01 2.53 -24.10
C GLY A 235 -1.43 1.99 -24.09
N ASP A 236 -1.66 0.82 -24.68
CA ASP A 236 -2.98 0.17 -24.73
C ASP A 236 -3.44 -0.26 -23.34
N LEU A 237 -4.72 -0.12 -23.07
CA LEU A 237 -5.31 -0.60 -21.82
C LEU A 237 -5.46 -2.13 -21.88
N LEU A 238 -4.95 -2.81 -20.85
CA LEU A 238 -5.00 -4.27 -20.75
C LEU A 238 -5.97 -4.73 -19.66
N THR A 239 -6.59 -5.88 -19.90
CA THR A 239 -7.33 -6.64 -18.87
C THR A 239 -6.39 -7.63 -18.17
N PRO A 240 -6.72 -8.10 -16.96
CA PRO A 240 -5.91 -9.10 -16.27
C PRO A 240 -5.72 -10.40 -17.04
N ALA A 241 -6.68 -10.80 -17.89
CA ALA A 241 -6.53 -11.99 -18.72
C ALA A 241 -5.34 -11.90 -19.70
N GLN A 242 -4.90 -10.68 -20.02
CA GLN A 242 -3.76 -10.41 -20.91
C GLN A 242 -2.40 -10.37 -20.17
N LEU A 243 -2.39 -10.59 -18.85
CA LEU A 243 -1.17 -10.80 -18.08
C LEU A 243 -0.75 -12.29 -18.15
N SER A 244 0.56 -12.56 -18.15
CA SER A 244 1.03 -13.94 -17.99
C SER A 244 0.59 -14.52 -16.63
N SER A 245 0.58 -15.85 -16.49
CA SER A 245 0.15 -16.50 -15.24
C SER A 245 0.96 -16.03 -14.02
N GLY A 246 2.28 -15.93 -14.15
CA GLY A 246 3.15 -15.41 -13.09
C GLY A 246 2.89 -13.93 -12.76
N GLU A 247 2.72 -13.09 -13.78
CA GLU A 247 2.38 -11.66 -13.58
C GLU A 247 1.02 -11.52 -12.87
N ARG A 248 0.00 -12.28 -13.27
CA ARG A 248 -1.32 -12.26 -12.62
C ARG A 248 -1.23 -12.61 -11.15
N GLN A 249 -0.54 -13.70 -10.83
CA GLN A 249 -0.42 -14.18 -9.45
C GLN A 249 0.30 -13.15 -8.56
N LEU A 250 1.38 -12.54 -9.06
CA LEU A 250 2.10 -11.49 -8.33
C LEU A 250 1.25 -10.23 -8.12
N VAL A 251 0.57 -9.77 -9.17
CA VAL A 251 -0.31 -8.60 -9.08
C VAL A 251 -1.47 -8.89 -8.12
N LEU A 252 -2.08 -10.08 -8.19
CA LEU A 252 -3.15 -10.51 -7.29
C LEU A 252 -2.68 -10.49 -5.83
N LEU A 253 -1.53 -11.10 -5.55
CA LEU A 253 -0.99 -11.18 -4.19
C LEU A 253 -0.64 -9.79 -3.63
N LEU A 254 0.09 -8.97 -4.39
CA LEU A 254 0.48 -7.63 -3.96
C LEU A 254 -0.74 -6.71 -3.81
N THR A 255 -1.77 -6.86 -4.64
CA THR A 255 -3.00 -6.06 -4.52
C THR A 255 -3.84 -6.50 -3.31
N ASN A 256 -3.86 -7.79 -2.97
CA ASN A 256 -4.46 -8.23 -1.70
C ASN A 256 -3.68 -7.70 -0.49
N CYS A 257 -2.34 -7.66 -0.55
CA CYS A 257 -1.53 -7.04 0.50
C CYS A 257 -1.91 -5.57 0.70
N LEU A 258 -2.19 -4.83 -0.38
CA LEU A 258 -2.62 -3.43 -0.33
C LEU A 258 -3.94 -3.26 0.43
N VAL A 259 -4.93 -4.11 0.13
CA VAL A 259 -6.28 -4.04 0.73
C VAL A 259 -6.29 -4.57 2.17
N ALA A 260 -5.48 -5.57 2.49
CA ALA A 260 -5.43 -6.18 3.82
C ALA A 260 -4.87 -5.27 4.92
N ARG A 261 -4.36 -4.07 4.57
CA ARG A 261 -3.77 -3.11 5.50
C ARG A 261 -4.77 -2.50 6.49
N GLU A 262 -6.07 -2.62 6.25
CA GLU A 262 -7.12 -2.04 7.11
C GLU A 262 -7.25 -2.72 8.48
N SER A 263 -6.87 -3.98 8.56
CA SER A 263 -7.09 -4.84 9.73
C SER A 263 -5.85 -5.65 10.03
N ALA A 264 -5.76 -6.14 11.27
CA ALA A 264 -4.81 -7.19 11.58
C ALA A 264 -5.08 -8.38 10.65
N SER A 265 -4.09 -8.79 9.84
CA SER A 265 -4.29 -9.78 8.79
C SER A 265 -3.19 -10.84 8.80
N LEU A 266 -3.56 -12.09 8.55
CA LEU A 266 -2.65 -13.23 8.48
C LEU A 266 -2.72 -13.81 7.06
N PHE A 267 -1.61 -13.77 6.33
CA PHE A 267 -1.47 -14.41 5.03
C PHE A 267 -0.81 -15.77 5.19
N LEU A 268 -1.49 -16.81 4.75
CA LEU A 268 -1.00 -18.17 4.61
C LEU A 268 -0.82 -18.42 3.10
N ILE A 269 0.40 -18.64 2.64
CA ILE A 269 0.68 -18.78 1.20
C ILE A 269 1.43 -20.06 0.96
N ASP A 270 0.85 -20.93 0.13
CA ASP A 270 1.47 -22.17 -0.30
C ASP A 270 2.15 -22.00 -1.65
N GLU A 271 3.37 -22.53 -1.78
CA GLU A 271 4.19 -22.54 -2.99
C GLU A 271 4.18 -21.22 -3.80
N PRO A 272 4.50 -20.07 -3.16
CA PRO A 272 4.48 -18.75 -3.82
C PRO A 272 5.43 -18.63 -5.03
N GLU A 273 6.43 -19.49 -5.13
CA GLU A 273 7.41 -19.55 -6.21
C GLU A 273 6.89 -20.15 -7.52
N LEU A 274 5.73 -20.83 -7.49
CA LEU A 274 5.21 -21.51 -8.68
C LEU A 274 4.97 -20.51 -9.81
N SER A 275 5.53 -20.80 -10.98
CA SER A 275 5.52 -19.92 -12.16
C SER A 275 6.31 -18.61 -12.05
N LEU A 276 7.15 -18.45 -11.02
CA LEU A 276 8.07 -17.33 -10.89
C LEU A 276 9.48 -17.70 -11.37
N ASN A 277 10.15 -16.75 -12.03
CA ASN A 277 11.58 -16.91 -12.33
C ASN A 277 12.45 -16.69 -11.07
N VAL A 278 13.69 -17.18 -11.09
CA VAL A 278 14.65 -17.10 -9.96
C VAL A 278 14.83 -15.67 -9.44
N LYS A 279 14.90 -14.68 -10.33
CA LYS A 279 15.04 -13.27 -9.93
C LYS A 279 13.84 -12.80 -9.12
N TRP A 280 12.63 -13.19 -9.52
CA TRP A 280 11.40 -12.81 -8.84
C TRP A 280 11.23 -13.50 -7.49
N GLN A 281 11.57 -14.78 -7.40
CA GLN A 281 11.58 -15.53 -6.14
C GLN A 281 12.44 -14.82 -5.07
N ARG A 282 13.65 -14.38 -5.43
CA ARG A 282 14.59 -13.68 -4.53
C ARG A 282 14.08 -12.35 -3.98
N GLU A 283 13.15 -11.70 -4.68
CA GLU A 283 12.62 -10.37 -4.31
C GLU A 283 11.21 -10.44 -3.69
N LEU A 284 10.49 -11.56 -3.84
CA LEU A 284 9.07 -11.66 -3.45
C LEU A 284 8.81 -11.27 -2.00
N ILE A 285 9.52 -11.90 -1.05
CA ILE A 285 9.32 -11.63 0.39
C ILE A 285 9.57 -10.16 0.70
N LYS A 286 10.62 -9.57 0.12
CA LYS A 286 10.92 -8.14 0.29
C LYS A 286 9.78 -7.27 -0.23
N SER A 287 9.26 -7.54 -1.42
CA SER A 287 8.13 -6.79 -1.98
C SER A 287 6.84 -6.94 -1.17
N LEU A 288 6.55 -8.12 -0.63
CA LEU A 288 5.41 -8.33 0.27
C LEU A 288 5.54 -7.47 1.53
N LEU A 289 6.71 -7.51 2.18
CA LEU A 289 6.99 -6.73 3.39
C LEU A 289 7.00 -5.21 3.13
N GLU A 290 7.52 -4.77 1.98
CA GLU A 290 7.44 -3.36 1.55
C GLU A 290 5.99 -2.92 1.37
N CYS A 291 5.16 -3.73 0.70
CA CYS A 291 3.75 -3.44 0.45
C CYS A 291 2.88 -3.37 1.72
N VAL A 292 3.25 -4.06 2.80
CA VAL A 292 2.51 -4.03 4.08
C VAL A 292 3.22 -3.22 5.18
N ARG A 293 4.30 -2.52 4.85
CA ARG A 293 5.06 -1.72 5.84
C ARG A 293 4.14 -0.77 6.60
N GLY A 294 4.21 -0.82 7.93
CA GLY A 294 3.38 0.01 8.82
C GLY A 294 1.95 -0.51 9.03
N ALA A 295 1.59 -1.67 8.46
CA ALA A 295 0.35 -2.37 8.75
C ALA A 295 0.59 -3.59 9.64
N ASN A 296 -0.45 -4.04 10.35
CA ASN A 296 -0.39 -5.24 11.19
C ASN A 296 -0.67 -6.49 10.33
N VAL A 297 0.30 -6.88 9.51
CA VAL A 297 0.17 -8.03 8.60
C VAL A 297 1.29 -9.03 8.85
N GLN A 298 0.93 -10.30 9.02
CA GLN A 298 1.86 -11.41 9.14
C GLN A 298 1.77 -12.33 7.92
N PHE A 299 2.91 -12.83 7.45
CA PHE A 299 2.98 -13.84 6.40
C PHE A 299 3.53 -15.15 6.97
N ILE A 300 2.90 -16.26 6.62
CA ILE A 300 3.40 -17.62 6.78
C ILE A 300 3.43 -18.23 5.38
N LEU A 301 4.61 -18.71 4.98
CA LEU A 301 4.89 -19.20 3.64
C LEU A 301 5.33 -20.66 3.74
N ALA A 302 4.69 -21.54 2.98
CA ALA A 302 5.23 -22.86 2.68
C ALA A 302 5.95 -22.78 1.32
N THR A 303 7.20 -23.25 1.26
CA THR A 303 8.04 -23.08 0.07
C THR A 303 9.13 -24.14 0.03
N HIS A 304 9.41 -24.66 -1.17
CA HIS A 304 10.58 -25.48 -1.48
C HIS A 304 11.72 -24.66 -2.13
N SER A 305 11.50 -23.37 -2.40
CA SER A 305 12.47 -22.49 -3.06
C SER A 305 13.64 -22.11 -2.16
N ILE A 306 14.80 -22.70 -2.46
CA ILE A 306 16.10 -22.32 -1.85
C ILE A 306 16.37 -20.81 -2.01
N GLU A 307 15.93 -20.22 -3.11
CA GLU A 307 16.16 -18.81 -3.44
C GLU A 307 15.41 -17.86 -2.50
N MET A 308 14.21 -18.25 -2.07
CA MET A 308 13.42 -17.52 -1.07
C MET A 308 13.98 -17.74 0.35
N VAL A 309 14.34 -18.98 0.67
CA VAL A 309 14.81 -19.41 1.99
C VAL A 309 16.19 -18.80 2.34
N THR A 310 17.11 -18.75 1.38
CA THR A 310 18.52 -18.36 1.62
C THR A 310 18.67 -16.96 2.22
N ARG A 311 17.80 -16.01 1.84
CA ARG A 311 17.85 -14.61 2.33
C ARG A 311 17.11 -14.39 3.64
N ASN A 312 16.31 -15.36 4.11
CA ASN A 312 15.37 -15.19 5.22
C ASN A 312 15.58 -16.20 6.35
N ARG A 313 16.84 -16.65 6.55
CA ARG A 313 17.20 -17.76 7.45
C ARG A 313 16.70 -17.62 8.89
N SER A 314 16.65 -16.39 9.42
CA SER A 314 16.20 -16.12 10.79
C SER A 314 14.71 -16.38 11.02
N TYR A 315 13.93 -16.54 9.95
CA TYR A 315 12.47 -16.72 9.98
C TYR A 315 12.03 -18.12 9.52
N LEU A 316 12.96 -19.08 9.45
CA LEU A 316 12.68 -20.43 8.94
C LEU A 316 12.26 -21.39 10.06
N ALA A 317 11.13 -22.05 9.83
CA ALA A 317 10.73 -23.27 10.50
C ALA A 317 10.89 -24.43 9.51
N GLN A 318 11.72 -25.42 9.86
CA GLN A 318 11.85 -26.64 9.09
C GLN A 318 10.74 -27.59 9.54
N LEU A 319 9.97 -28.10 8.58
CA LEU A 319 9.09 -29.23 8.82
C LEU A 319 9.92 -30.51 8.69
N VAL A 320 9.98 -31.29 9.76
CA VAL A 320 10.61 -32.61 9.78
C VAL A 320 9.46 -33.60 9.78
N GLY A 321 9.39 -34.48 8.78
CA GLY A 321 8.42 -35.57 8.79
C GLY A 321 8.78 -36.55 9.91
N GLU A 322 7.79 -37.18 10.54
CA GLU A 322 8.03 -38.17 11.61
C GLU A 322 8.82 -39.42 11.16
N HIS A 323 9.17 -39.50 9.87
CA HIS A 323 10.03 -40.53 9.30
C HIS A 323 11.11 -39.90 8.41
N GLY A 324 12.21 -39.44 8.99
CA GLY A 324 13.38 -38.95 8.24
C GLY A 324 14.40 -38.21 9.07
#